data_AF-A0A9X2WHI6-F1
#
_entry.id   AF-A0A9X2WHI6-F1
#
_cell.length_a   1.000
_cell.length_b   1.000
_cell.length_c   1.000
_cell.angle_alpha   90.00
_cell.angle_beta   90.00
_cell.angle_gamma   90.00
#
_symmetry.space_group_name_H-M   'P 1'
#
loop_
_entity.id
_entity.type
_entity.pdbx_description
1 polymer ?
#
loop_
_entity_poly.entity_id
_entity_poly.type
_entity_poly.pdbx_seq_one_letter_code
_entity_poly.pdbx_strand_id
1 'polypeptide(L)'
;MSFGQFIALICTLLSLGTIAVTYAVGVNEGTAIACNPFFDGCTDITHTGMKGDAGFIFRGGMIAGCAFFIVWWQVMRTWLAGHSGRMALNAMQFFGVIAAVGLLVGTAVLVPEKDATRWGVHVRGANLFFQGMLIALTINYVLIFRARKAGLEVPSFIAKSVLMVILWLMFVAFAGVTVGVEMSNGKRIIEWWATLFIGLYFLTSYWDWQRVRLSHY
;
A
#
# COMPACT_ATOMS: atom_id res chain seq x y z
N MET A 1 -1.41 -22.54 6.78
CA MET A 1 -1.71 -21.11 6.58
C MET A 1 -3.18 -20.99 6.22
N SER A 2 -3.93 -20.12 6.90
CA SER A 2 -5.35 -19.85 6.58
C SER A 2 -5.48 -19.03 5.28
N PHE A 3 -6.70 -18.92 4.74
CA PHE A 3 -6.94 -18.07 3.57
C PHE A 3 -6.60 -16.61 3.88
N GLY A 4 -7.05 -16.08 5.02
CA GLY A 4 -6.72 -14.71 5.42
C GLY A 4 -5.21 -14.49 5.57
N GLN A 5 -4.49 -15.44 6.18
CA GLN A 5 -3.04 -15.36 6.29
C GLN A 5 -2.34 -15.33 4.94
N PHE A 6 -2.77 -16.16 4.00
CA PHE A 6 -2.25 -16.13 2.63
C PHE A 6 -2.46 -14.75 1.99
N ILE A 7 -3.67 -14.18 2.12
CA ILE A 7 -3.98 -12.86 1.57
C ILE A 7 -3.12 -11.76 2.20
N ALA A 8 -2.93 -11.74 3.52
CA ALA A 8 -2.05 -10.78 4.17
C ALA A 8 -0.59 -10.89 3.69
N LEU A 9 -0.09 -12.12 3.55
CA LEU A 9 1.28 -12.37 3.11
C LEU A 9 1.48 -12.00 1.63
N ILE A 10 0.60 -12.44 0.73
CA ILE A 10 0.75 -12.19 -0.70
C ILE A 10 0.59 -10.71 -1.05
N CYS A 11 -0.28 -9.96 -0.34
CA CYS A 11 -0.35 -8.50 -0.46
C CYS A 11 1.00 -7.85 -0.14
N THR A 12 1.66 -8.31 0.92
CA THR A 12 2.95 -7.76 1.36
C THR A 12 4.07 -8.13 0.39
N LEU A 13 4.13 -9.40 -0.05
CA LEU A 13 5.14 -9.88 -0.98
C LEU A 13 5.01 -9.24 -2.36
N LEU A 14 3.78 -9.17 -2.92
CA LEU A 14 3.58 -8.57 -4.24
C LEU A 14 3.75 -7.06 -4.24
N SER A 15 3.62 -6.38 -3.10
CA SER A 15 3.90 -4.94 -3.04
C SER A 15 5.37 -4.68 -2.76
N LEU A 16 5.82 -4.98 -1.54
CA LEU A 16 7.18 -4.67 -1.10
C LEU A 16 8.23 -5.51 -1.82
N GLY A 17 7.93 -6.79 -2.08
CA GLY A 17 8.83 -7.67 -2.84
C GLY A 17 8.97 -7.22 -4.28
N THR A 18 7.89 -6.84 -4.96
CA THR A 18 7.96 -6.28 -6.32
C THR A 18 8.82 -5.02 -6.36
N ILE A 19 8.62 -4.10 -5.41
CA ILE A 19 9.40 -2.85 -5.35
C ILE A 19 10.89 -3.15 -5.11
N ALA A 20 11.19 -4.04 -4.16
CA ALA A 20 12.57 -4.43 -3.85
C ALA A 20 13.27 -5.10 -5.05
N VAL A 21 12.59 -6.04 -5.72
CA VAL A 21 13.13 -6.72 -6.91
C VAL A 21 13.28 -5.75 -8.07
N THR A 22 12.28 -4.89 -8.30
CA THR A 22 12.33 -3.83 -9.32
C THR A 22 13.56 -2.95 -9.12
N TYR A 23 13.79 -2.48 -7.89
CA TYR A 23 14.94 -1.64 -7.59
C TYR A 23 16.27 -2.37 -7.78
N ALA A 24 16.37 -3.62 -7.31
CA ALA A 24 17.59 -4.43 -7.48
C ALA A 24 17.93 -4.67 -8.96
N VAL A 25 16.93 -5.02 -9.78
CA VAL A 25 17.10 -5.21 -11.23
C VAL A 25 17.45 -3.89 -11.90
N GLY A 26 16.76 -2.79 -11.56
CA GLY A 26 17.03 -1.49 -12.14
C GLY A 26 18.44 -0.98 -11.86
N VAL A 27 18.96 -1.21 -10.64
CA VAL A 27 20.36 -0.89 -10.30
C VAL A 27 21.33 -1.75 -11.09
N ASN A 28 21.07 -3.05 -11.19
CA ASN A 28 21.93 -3.98 -11.94
C ASN A 28 22.01 -3.66 -13.45
N GLU A 29 20.91 -3.19 -14.03
CA GLU A 29 20.84 -2.78 -15.44
C GLU A 29 21.30 -1.33 -15.69
N GLY A 30 21.64 -0.58 -14.63
CA GLY A 30 21.99 0.84 -14.73
C GLY A 30 20.81 1.75 -15.11
N THR A 31 19.57 1.27 -15.00
CA THR A 31 18.36 2.07 -15.24
C THR A 31 17.88 2.82 -13.99
N ALA A 32 18.36 2.44 -12.80
CA ALA A 32 18.16 3.14 -11.53
C ALA A 32 19.50 3.47 -10.85
N ILE A 33 19.52 4.53 -10.03
CA ILE A 33 20.71 4.95 -9.28
C ILE A 33 20.91 4.00 -8.09
N ALA A 34 22.14 3.53 -7.87
CA ALA A 34 22.52 2.74 -6.71
C ALA A 34 22.69 3.63 -5.45
N CYS A 35 21.74 3.56 -4.52
CA CYS A 35 21.70 4.34 -3.28
C CYS A 35 20.76 3.70 -2.24
N ASN A 36 20.58 4.32 -1.07
CA ASN A 36 19.52 3.92 -0.15
C ASN A 36 18.35 4.91 -0.24
N PRO A 37 17.26 4.58 -0.94
CA PRO A 37 16.18 5.53 -1.19
C PRO A 37 15.41 5.93 0.08
N PHE A 38 15.47 5.12 1.15
CA PHE A 38 14.84 5.41 2.43
C PHE A 38 15.54 6.53 3.22
N PHE A 39 16.77 6.88 2.87
CA PHE A 39 17.54 7.93 3.57
C PHE A 39 18.04 9.01 2.62
N ASP A 40 18.42 8.64 1.39
CA ASP A 40 19.04 9.56 0.43
C ASP A 40 17.99 10.30 -0.41
N GLY A 41 16.82 9.70 -0.63
CA GLY A 41 15.81 10.23 -1.55
C GLY A 41 16.30 10.38 -2.99
N CYS A 42 17.30 9.60 -3.37
CA CYS A 42 17.94 9.62 -4.69
C CYS A 42 17.00 9.27 -5.86
N THR A 43 16.00 8.42 -5.63
CA THR A 43 15.00 8.02 -6.62
C THR A 43 13.64 7.79 -5.94
N ASP A 44 12.55 8.06 -6.65
CA ASP A 44 11.22 7.57 -6.26
C ASP A 44 10.98 6.15 -6.76
N ILE A 45 9.94 5.51 -6.21
CA ILE A 45 9.58 4.12 -6.52
C ILE A 45 9.25 3.99 -8.01
N THR A 46 8.51 4.94 -8.57
CA THR A 46 8.06 4.86 -9.96
C THR A 46 9.23 4.83 -10.93
N HIS A 47 10.22 5.72 -10.78
CA HIS A 47 11.37 5.76 -11.69
C HIS A 47 12.22 4.49 -11.64
N THR A 48 12.25 3.76 -10.50
CA THR A 48 12.95 2.46 -10.44
C THR A 48 12.31 1.41 -11.36
N GLY A 49 11.02 1.53 -11.66
CA GLY A 49 10.22 0.58 -12.42
C GLY A 49 9.69 1.12 -13.73
N MET A 50 10.36 2.07 -14.37
CA MET A 50 9.96 2.56 -15.71
C MET A 50 10.67 1.82 -16.85
N LYS A 51 11.98 1.60 -16.73
CA LYS A 51 12.87 1.16 -17.83
C LYS A 51 13.37 -0.27 -17.62
N GLY A 52 13.88 -0.87 -18.70
CA GLY A 52 14.49 -2.22 -18.66
C GLY A 52 13.53 -3.31 -18.20
N ASP A 53 14.08 -4.41 -17.69
CA ASP A 53 13.28 -5.53 -17.19
C ASP A 53 12.57 -5.16 -15.88
N ALA A 54 13.18 -4.26 -15.10
CA ALA A 54 12.59 -3.65 -13.91
C ALA A 54 11.19 -3.06 -14.20
N GLY A 55 10.99 -2.47 -15.38
CA GLY A 55 9.69 -1.92 -15.79
C GLY A 55 8.61 -2.99 -15.97
N PHE A 56 8.94 -4.17 -16.48
CA PHE A 56 7.97 -5.26 -16.61
C PHE A 56 7.61 -5.85 -15.25
N ILE A 57 8.61 -6.04 -14.38
CA ILE A 57 8.45 -6.55 -13.02
C ILE A 57 7.55 -5.61 -12.21
N PHE A 58 7.84 -4.31 -12.25
CA PHE A 58 7.09 -3.30 -11.52
C PHE A 58 5.62 -3.29 -11.93
N ARG A 59 5.33 -3.17 -13.24
CA ARG A 59 3.95 -3.10 -13.72
C ARG A 59 3.17 -4.37 -13.43
N GLY A 60 3.74 -5.54 -13.75
CA GLY A 60 3.09 -6.83 -13.50
C GLY A 60 2.84 -7.06 -12.01
N GLY A 61 3.87 -6.88 -11.19
CA GLY A 61 3.80 -7.12 -9.75
C GLY A 61 2.89 -6.14 -9.02
N MET A 62 2.93 -4.84 -9.35
CA MET A 62 2.07 -3.84 -8.71
C MET A 62 0.60 -4.00 -9.12
N ILE A 63 0.30 -4.31 -10.39
CA ILE A 63 -1.08 -4.60 -10.84
C ILE A 63 -1.62 -5.85 -10.12
N ALA A 64 -0.81 -6.91 -10.02
CA ALA A 64 -1.17 -8.10 -9.26
C ALA A 64 -1.40 -7.77 -7.78
N GLY A 65 -0.51 -6.99 -7.16
CA GLY A 65 -0.65 -6.50 -5.79
C GLY A 65 -1.97 -5.76 -5.56
N CYS A 66 -2.35 -4.86 -6.48
CA CYS A 66 -3.61 -4.12 -6.39
C CYS A 66 -4.84 -5.04 -6.39
N ALA A 67 -4.83 -6.11 -7.20
CA ALA A 67 -5.91 -7.10 -7.19
C ALA A 67 -6.04 -7.78 -5.81
N PHE A 68 -4.92 -8.16 -5.20
CA PHE A 68 -4.92 -8.74 -3.85
C PHE A 68 -5.29 -7.74 -2.76
N PHE A 69 -4.95 -6.45 -2.90
CA PHE A 69 -5.42 -5.41 -1.96
C PHE A 69 -6.94 -5.31 -1.92
N ILE A 70 -7.61 -5.41 -3.08
CA ILE A 70 -9.08 -5.43 -3.15
C ILE A 70 -9.64 -6.63 -2.36
N VAL A 71 -9.03 -7.81 -2.52
CA VAL A 71 -9.41 -9.01 -1.76
C VAL A 71 -9.14 -8.83 -0.27
N TRP A 72 -8.00 -8.24 0.11
CA TRP A 72 -7.66 -7.95 1.51
C TRP A 72 -8.73 -7.08 2.18
N TRP A 73 -9.20 -6.04 1.48
CA TRP A 73 -10.27 -5.16 2.00
C TRP A 73 -11.60 -5.89 2.17
N GLN A 74 -11.93 -6.81 1.26
CA GLN A 74 -13.11 -7.66 1.41
C GLN A 74 -12.97 -8.61 2.61
N VAL A 75 -11.81 -9.25 2.79
CA VAL A 75 -11.55 -10.11 3.95
C VAL A 75 -11.68 -9.32 5.25
N MET A 76 -11.07 -8.14 5.33
CA MET A 76 -11.16 -7.26 6.48
C MET A 76 -12.59 -6.86 6.81
N ARG A 77 -13.39 -6.51 5.79
CA ARG A 77 -14.82 -6.21 5.95
C ARG A 77 -15.58 -7.40 6.53
N THR A 78 -15.37 -8.61 6.00
CA THR A 78 -16.06 -9.81 6.51
C THR A 78 -15.66 -10.14 7.94
N TRP A 79 -14.37 -9.99 8.28
CA TRP A 79 -13.85 -10.27 9.61
C TRP A 79 -14.40 -9.30 10.68
N LEU A 80 -14.58 -8.02 10.33
CA LEU A 80 -15.15 -7.02 11.23
C LEU A 80 -16.70 -6.96 11.24
N ALA A 81 -17.37 -7.72 10.37
CA ALA A 81 -18.83 -7.62 10.16
C ALA A 81 -19.65 -7.82 11.44
N GLY A 82 -19.24 -8.74 12.32
CA GLY A 82 -19.92 -9.00 13.60
C GLY A 82 -19.73 -7.92 14.67
N HIS A 83 -18.81 -6.97 14.45
CA HIS A 83 -18.39 -6.00 15.47
C HIS A 83 -18.51 -4.54 15.01
N SER A 84 -19.10 -4.29 13.84
CA SER A 84 -19.10 -2.98 13.21
C SER A 84 -20.35 -2.73 12.39
N GLY A 85 -20.80 -1.47 12.35
CA GLY A 85 -21.95 -1.07 11.54
C GLY A 85 -21.66 -1.14 10.04
N ARG A 86 -22.69 -1.53 9.26
CA ARG A 86 -22.60 -1.73 7.79
C ARG A 86 -22.06 -0.50 7.05
N MET A 87 -22.46 0.71 7.45
CA MET A 87 -22.01 1.94 6.79
C MET A 87 -20.50 2.17 6.95
N ALA A 88 -19.97 1.98 8.16
CA ALA A 88 -18.54 2.17 8.42
C ALA A 88 -17.68 1.11 7.71
N LEU A 89 -18.16 -0.14 7.69
CA LEU A 89 -17.52 -1.23 6.95
C LEU A 89 -17.49 -0.95 5.44
N ASN A 90 -18.58 -0.46 4.88
CA ASN A 90 -18.66 -0.11 3.47
C ASN A 90 -17.78 1.10 3.14
N ALA A 91 -17.71 2.12 4.00
CA ALA A 91 -16.83 3.27 3.81
C ALA A 91 -15.35 2.85 3.81
N MET A 92 -14.94 2.03 4.80
CA MET A 92 -13.59 1.46 4.89
C MET A 92 -13.22 0.71 3.59
N GLN A 93 -14.08 -0.20 3.15
CA GLN A 93 -13.82 -0.98 1.93
C GLN A 93 -13.81 -0.07 0.69
N PHE A 94 -14.75 0.87 0.58
CA PHE A 94 -14.83 1.78 -0.56
C PHE A 94 -13.53 2.57 -0.75
N PHE A 95 -13.03 3.20 0.31
CA PHE A 95 -11.77 3.96 0.24
C PHE A 95 -10.56 3.05 -0.02
N GLY A 96 -10.55 1.84 0.56
CA GLY A 96 -9.48 0.88 0.34
C GLY A 96 -9.42 0.37 -1.11
N VAL A 97 -10.59 0.06 -1.69
CA VAL A 97 -10.72 -0.41 -3.07
C VAL A 97 -10.45 0.71 -4.06
N ILE A 98 -10.99 1.91 -3.86
CA ILE A 98 -10.73 3.04 -4.77
C ILE A 98 -9.26 3.46 -4.76
N ALA A 99 -8.57 3.36 -3.61
CA ALA A 99 -7.13 3.55 -3.52
C ALA A 99 -6.37 2.51 -4.36
N ALA A 100 -6.68 1.22 -4.22
CA ALA A 100 -6.06 0.15 -4.99
C ALA A 100 -6.32 0.28 -6.49
N VAL A 101 -7.55 0.65 -6.89
CA VAL A 101 -7.90 0.92 -8.30
C VAL A 101 -7.15 2.14 -8.82
N GLY A 102 -7.00 3.18 -8.01
CA GLY A 102 -6.19 4.37 -8.34
C GLY A 102 -4.76 4.00 -8.68
N LEU A 103 -4.12 3.19 -7.84
CA LEU A 103 -2.77 2.68 -8.10
C LEU A 103 -2.73 1.81 -9.36
N LEU A 104 -3.68 0.89 -9.53
CA LEU A 104 -3.75 0.02 -10.70
C LEU A 104 -3.81 0.83 -12.00
N VAL A 105 -4.70 1.83 -12.07
CA VAL A 105 -4.83 2.72 -13.23
C VAL A 105 -3.55 3.54 -13.42
N GLY A 106 -2.97 4.05 -12.33
CA GLY A 106 -1.74 4.81 -12.36
C GLY A 106 -0.53 4.00 -12.85
N THR A 107 -0.45 2.72 -12.50
CA THR A 107 0.58 1.80 -12.96
C THR A 107 0.36 1.35 -14.40
N ALA A 108 -0.89 1.11 -14.81
CA ALA A 108 -1.24 0.63 -16.15
C ALA A 108 -0.87 1.62 -17.28
N VAL A 109 -0.73 2.91 -16.96
CA VAL A 109 -0.35 3.94 -17.95
C VAL A 109 1.16 4.20 -18.02
N LEU A 110 1.97 3.51 -17.22
CA LEU A 110 3.43 3.67 -17.23
C LEU A 110 4.04 2.97 -18.45
N VAL A 111 4.82 3.71 -19.22
CA VAL A 111 5.65 3.20 -20.32
C VAL A 111 7.12 3.62 -20.09
N PRO A 112 8.10 2.98 -20.73
CA PRO A 112 9.52 3.26 -20.49
C PRO A 112 9.91 4.72 -20.75
N GLU A 113 9.32 5.31 -21.79
CA GLU A 113 9.52 6.69 -22.20
C GLU A 113 8.59 7.63 -21.41
N LYS A 114 9.17 8.60 -20.70
CA LYS A 114 8.41 9.49 -19.81
C LYS A 114 7.42 10.38 -20.55
N ASP A 115 7.78 10.82 -21.74
CA ASP A 115 6.96 11.63 -22.66
C ASP A 115 5.78 10.83 -23.25
N ALA A 116 5.93 9.53 -23.43
CA ALA A 116 4.83 8.64 -23.85
C ALA A 116 3.92 8.23 -22.68
N THR A 117 4.39 8.35 -21.43
CA THR A 117 3.60 8.06 -20.24
C THR A 117 2.52 9.11 -20.02
N ARG A 118 1.28 8.69 -19.74
CA ARG A 118 0.21 9.60 -19.29
C ARG A 118 0.46 10.05 -17.85
N TRP A 119 1.47 10.88 -17.64
CA TRP A 119 2.03 11.22 -16.33
C TRP A 119 0.98 11.78 -15.36
N GLY A 120 0.07 12.64 -15.85
CA GLY A 120 -1.01 13.18 -15.02
C GLY A 120 -1.97 12.11 -14.48
N VAL A 121 -2.23 11.04 -15.24
CA VAL A 121 -3.04 9.91 -14.78
C VAL A 121 -2.27 9.10 -13.74
N HIS A 122 -1.00 8.84 -14.00
CA HIS A 122 -0.11 8.14 -13.05
C HIS A 122 -0.06 8.84 -11.69
N VAL A 123 0.30 10.13 -11.66
CA VAL A 123 0.45 10.90 -10.42
C VAL A 123 -0.87 10.99 -9.65
N ARG A 124 -2.01 11.21 -10.34
CA ARG A 124 -3.32 11.21 -9.68
C ARG A 124 -3.66 9.84 -9.09
N GLY A 125 -3.36 8.76 -9.82
CA GLY A 125 -3.55 7.39 -9.35
C GLY A 125 -2.72 7.06 -8.11
N ALA A 126 -1.43 7.42 -8.11
CA ALA A 126 -0.53 7.25 -6.97
C ALA A 126 -0.98 8.09 -5.75
N ASN A 127 -1.36 9.36 -5.96
CA ASN A 127 -1.88 10.20 -4.88
C ASN A 127 -3.19 9.65 -4.30
N LEU A 128 -4.11 9.20 -5.17
CA LEU A 128 -5.36 8.55 -4.74
C LEU A 128 -5.08 7.30 -3.92
N PHE A 129 -4.05 6.52 -4.28
CA PHE A 129 -3.62 5.38 -3.49
C PHE A 129 -3.18 5.80 -2.09
N PHE A 130 -2.17 6.66 -1.94
CA PHE A 130 -1.67 7.02 -0.61
C PHE A 130 -2.73 7.69 0.28
N GLN A 131 -3.49 8.64 -0.27
CA GLN A 131 -4.51 9.37 0.48
C GLN A 131 -5.71 8.48 0.81
N GLY A 132 -6.23 7.75 -0.19
CA GLY A 132 -7.37 6.84 0.00
C GLY A 132 -7.01 5.70 0.95
N MET A 133 -5.78 5.17 0.86
CA MET A 133 -5.30 4.12 1.75
C MET A 133 -5.18 4.63 3.19
N LEU A 134 -4.64 5.84 3.41
CA LEU A 134 -4.58 6.42 4.76
C LEU A 134 -5.96 6.57 5.40
N ILE A 135 -6.95 7.04 4.63
CA ILE A 135 -8.35 7.15 5.09
C ILE A 135 -8.90 5.77 5.42
N ALA A 136 -8.75 4.80 4.52
CA ALA A 136 -9.25 3.43 4.71
C ALA A 136 -8.62 2.75 5.93
N LEU A 137 -7.30 2.86 6.11
CA LEU A 137 -6.55 2.33 7.25
C LEU A 137 -6.95 3.02 8.57
N THR A 138 -7.23 4.32 8.54
CA THR A 138 -7.72 5.05 9.71
C THR A 138 -9.10 4.56 10.13
N ILE A 139 -10.04 4.40 9.19
CA ILE A 139 -11.35 3.82 9.48
C ILE A 139 -11.18 2.39 10.01
N ASN A 140 -10.34 1.58 9.36
CA ASN A 140 -10.06 0.22 9.80
C ASN A 140 -9.53 0.17 11.23
N TYR A 141 -8.56 0.99 11.57
CA TYR A 141 -7.98 1.08 12.90
C TYR A 141 -9.03 1.45 13.96
N VAL A 142 -9.89 2.43 13.68
CA VAL A 142 -10.98 2.82 14.58
C VAL A 142 -11.97 1.67 14.79
N LEU A 143 -12.32 0.95 13.72
CA LEU A 143 -13.22 -0.22 13.81
C LEU A 143 -12.57 -1.36 14.61
N ILE A 144 -11.29 -1.64 14.38
CA ILE A 144 -10.51 -2.62 15.14
C ILE A 144 -10.47 -2.25 16.62
N PHE A 145 -10.20 -0.98 16.94
CA PHE A 145 -10.18 -0.52 18.33
C PHE A 145 -11.53 -0.73 19.04
N ARG A 146 -12.64 -0.42 18.35
CA ARG A 146 -13.99 -0.64 18.87
C ARG A 146 -14.31 -2.13 19.01
N ALA A 147 -13.97 -2.93 18.01
CA ALA A 147 -14.17 -4.38 18.03
C ALA A 147 -13.38 -5.04 19.17
N ARG A 148 -12.14 -4.61 19.40
CA ARG A 148 -11.31 -5.08 20.51
C ARG A 148 -11.93 -4.76 21.86
N LYS A 149 -12.47 -3.55 22.03
CA LYS A 149 -13.24 -3.18 23.23
C LYS A 149 -14.49 -4.04 23.43
N ALA A 150 -15.06 -4.55 22.34
CA ALA A 150 -16.19 -5.47 22.35
C ALA A 150 -15.79 -6.95 22.46
N GLY A 151 -14.51 -7.25 22.70
CA GLY A 151 -14.02 -8.62 22.94
C GLY A 151 -13.38 -9.32 21.74
N LEU A 152 -13.26 -8.67 20.58
CA LEU A 152 -12.51 -9.24 19.45
C LEU A 152 -11.02 -9.33 19.78
N GLU A 153 -10.46 -10.54 19.68
CA GLU A 153 -9.01 -10.74 19.82
C GLU A 153 -8.26 -10.20 18.59
N VAL A 154 -7.31 -9.30 18.83
CA VAL A 154 -6.47 -8.68 17.79
C VAL A 154 -5.01 -8.71 18.26
N PRO A 155 -4.29 -9.83 18.08
CA PRO A 155 -2.90 -9.98 18.55
C PRO A 155 -1.97 -8.90 18.03
N SER A 156 -2.20 -8.41 16.80
CA SER A 156 -1.33 -7.42 16.17
C SER A 156 -1.66 -5.96 16.52
N PHE A 157 -2.57 -5.72 17.48
CA PHE A 157 -3.11 -4.39 17.77
C PHE A 157 -2.03 -3.33 18.03
N ILE A 158 -1.02 -3.64 18.84
CA ILE A 158 0.07 -2.71 19.16
C ILE A 158 0.84 -2.32 17.89
N ALA A 159 1.17 -3.29 17.04
CA ALA A 159 1.86 -3.03 15.77
C ALA A 159 1.00 -2.12 14.86
N LYS A 160 -0.31 -2.39 14.74
CA LYS A 160 -1.23 -1.53 13.98
C LYS A 160 -1.29 -0.11 14.55
N SER A 161 -1.31 0.05 15.88
CA SER A 161 -1.29 1.37 16.53
C SER A 161 -0.02 2.16 16.20
N VAL A 162 1.15 1.53 16.31
CA VAL A 162 2.44 2.16 16.00
C VAL A 162 2.50 2.56 14.53
N LEU A 163 2.13 1.66 13.62
CA LEU A 163 2.10 1.94 12.18
C LEU A 163 1.14 3.09 11.84
N MET A 164 -0.04 3.15 12.48
CA MET A 164 -1.00 4.22 12.24
C MET A 164 -0.46 5.58 12.70
N VAL A 165 0.21 5.63 13.85
CA VAL A 165 0.87 6.86 14.33
C VAL A 165 1.95 7.30 13.34
N ILE A 166 2.83 6.39 12.91
CA ILE A 166 3.90 6.69 11.96
C ILE A 166 3.31 7.20 10.64
N LEU A 167 2.32 6.52 10.07
CA LEU A 167 1.69 6.91 8.81
C LEU A 167 1.05 8.31 8.87
N TRP A 168 0.41 8.67 10.00
CA TRP A 168 -0.12 10.02 10.18
C TRP A 168 0.97 11.07 10.35
N LEU A 169 2.04 10.79 11.10
CA LEU A 169 3.19 11.69 11.22
C LEU A 169 3.81 11.97 9.85
N MET A 170 3.95 10.93 9.03
CA MET A 170 4.44 11.03 7.66
C MET A 170 3.52 11.84 6.76
N PHE A 171 2.20 11.65 6.89
CA PHE A 171 1.23 12.43 6.13
C PHE A 171 1.26 13.92 6.48
N VAL A 172 1.38 14.24 7.77
CA VAL A 172 1.55 15.63 8.24
C VAL A 172 2.87 16.22 7.73
N ALA A 173 3.96 15.46 7.80
CA ALA A 173 5.24 15.87 7.23
C ALA A 173 5.14 16.11 5.72
N PHE A 174 4.42 15.25 4.98
CA PHE A 174 4.18 15.41 3.56
C PHE A 174 3.39 16.68 3.24
N ALA A 175 2.30 16.95 3.98
CA ALA A 175 1.50 18.17 3.83
C ALA A 175 2.32 19.44 4.16
N GLY A 176 3.17 19.37 5.19
CA GLY A 176 4.06 20.46 5.61
C GLY A 176 5.19 20.78 4.62
N VAL A 177 5.52 19.87 3.69
CA VAL A 177 6.62 20.03 2.70
C VAL A 177 6.13 20.65 1.37
N THR A 178 4.94 21.27 1.33
CA THR A 178 4.39 21.82 0.07
C THR A 178 4.57 23.34 -0.13
N VAL A 179 5.65 23.72 -0.83
CA VAL A 179 5.66 24.78 -1.87
C VAL A 179 6.64 24.35 -2.99
N GLY A 180 6.15 23.75 -4.07
CA GLY A 180 6.96 23.40 -5.25
C GLY A 180 6.47 22.17 -6.04
N VAL A 181 6.48 22.28 -7.37
CA VAL A 181 5.99 21.27 -8.35
C VAL A 181 6.95 20.07 -8.49
N GLU A 182 8.23 20.24 -8.14
CA GLU A 182 9.20 19.15 -8.16
C GLU A 182 9.19 18.32 -6.87
N MET A 183 9.52 17.03 -7.02
CA MET A 183 9.63 16.10 -5.89
C MET A 183 11.00 16.23 -5.25
N SER A 184 11.05 16.93 -4.11
CA SER A 184 12.26 16.99 -3.29
C SER A 184 12.67 15.61 -2.77
N ASN A 185 13.94 15.44 -2.41
CA ASN A 185 14.44 14.19 -1.80
C ASN A 185 13.61 13.79 -0.57
N GLY A 186 13.14 14.76 0.23
CA GLY A 186 12.26 14.51 1.36
C GLY A 186 10.94 13.84 0.97
N LYS A 187 10.29 14.28 -0.12
CA LYS A 187 9.04 13.66 -0.61
C LYS A 187 9.29 12.23 -1.10
N ARG A 188 10.44 11.97 -1.75
CA ARG A 188 10.87 10.62 -2.17
C ARG A 188 11.04 9.70 -0.96
N ILE A 189 11.78 10.14 0.05
CA ILE A 189 12.00 9.40 1.31
C ILE A 189 10.65 9.04 1.96
N ILE A 190 9.73 10.01 2.04
CA ILE A 190 8.40 9.80 2.60
C ILE A 190 7.62 8.75 1.78
N GLU A 191 7.68 8.78 0.46
CA GLU A 191 7.01 7.79 -0.40
C GLU A 191 7.48 6.35 -0.11
N TRP A 192 8.79 6.15 -0.01
CA TRP A 192 9.40 4.84 0.29
C TRP A 192 8.97 4.30 1.65
N TRP A 193 9.08 5.13 2.69
CA TRP A 193 8.67 4.75 4.04
C TRP A 193 7.15 4.54 4.16
N ALA A 194 6.32 5.39 3.54
CA ALA A 194 4.87 5.25 3.58
C ALA A 194 4.43 3.95 2.92
N THR A 195 5.05 3.60 1.79
CA THR A 195 4.80 2.34 1.10
C THR A 195 5.16 1.14 1.96
N LEU A 196 6.34 1.17 2.60
CA LEU A 196 6.77 0.13 3.54
C LEU A 196 5.77 -0.04 4.68
N PHE A 197 5.37 1.05 5.35
CA PHE A 197 4.46 0.96 6.50
C PHE A 197 3.04 0.57 6.14
N ILE A 198 2.54 0.93 4.94
CA ILE A 198 1.26 0.40 4.42
C ILE A 198 1.37 -1.11 4.22
N GLY A 199 2.45 -1.60 3.59
CA GLY A 199 2.68 -3.03 3.40
C GLY A 199 2.78 -3.79 4.72
N LEU A 200 3.51 -3.25 5.69
CA LEU A 200 3.60 -3.82 7.04
C LEU A 200 2.23 -3.82 7.74
N TYR A 201 1.40 -2.79 7.53
CA TYR A 201 0.04 -2.79 8.08
C TYR A 201 -0.79 -3.94 7.50
N PHE A 202 -0.70 -4.22 6.21
CA PHE A 202 -1.36 -5.40 5.63
C PHE A 202 -0.84 -6.71 6.23
N LEU A 203 0.48 -6.81 6.44
CA LEU A 203 1.11 -7.97 7.06
C LEU A 203 0.62 -8.21 8.49
N THR A 204 0.34 -7.16 9.28
CA THR A 204 -0.16 -7.35 10.66
C THR A 204 -1.42 -8.21 10.74
N SER A 205 -2.28 -8.17 9.72
CA SER A 205 -3.48 -9.02 9.66
C SER A 205 -3.18 -10.52 9.54
N TYR A 206 -1.95 -10.91 9.20
CA TYR A 206 -1.51 -12.30 9.22
C TYR A 206 -1.71 -12.96 10.60
N TRP A 207 -1.43 -12.22 11.68
CA TRP A 207 -1.61 -12.74 13.03
C TRP A 207 -3.06 -12.69 13.49
N ASP A 208 -3.87 -11.77 12.96
CA ASP A 208 -5.29 -11.66 13.31
C ASP A 208 -6.15 -12.70 12.60
N TRP A 209 -5.78 -13.10 11.38
CA TRP A 209 -6.61 -13.94 10.51
C TRP A 209 -6.29 -15.43 10.52
N GLN A 210 -5.71 -15.94 11.61
CA GLN A 210 -5.36 -17.36 11.74
C GLN A 210 -6.54 -18.32 11.50
N ARG A 211 -7.77 -17.89 11.76
CA ARG A 211 -8.99 -18.70 11.64
C ARG A 211 -9.87 -18.36 10.43
N VAL A 212 -9.50 -17.38 9.61
CA VAL A 212 -10.27 -16.99 8.42
C VAL A 212 -10.12 -18.02 7.30
N ARG A 213 -11.23 -18.64 6.89
CA ARG A 213 -11.29 -19.68 5.86
C ARG A 213 -12.27 -19.30 4.76
N LEU A 214 -12.10 -19.86 3.56
CA LEU A 214 -13.14 -19.84 2.53
C LEU A 214 -14.28 -20.74 3.00
N SER A 215 -15.52 -20.26 2.98
CA SER A 215 -16.68 -21.09 3.27
C SER A 215 -16.91 -22.06 2.10
N HIS A 216 -16.79 -23.36 2.36
CA HIS A 216 -17.39 -24.37 1.49
C HIS A 216 -18.89 -24.40 1.82
N TYR A 217 -19.72 -24.01 0.84
CA TYR A 217 -21.12 -24.39 0.84
C TYR A 217 -21.24 -25.82 0.33
#